data_AF-A0A8C0LIM2-F1
#
_entry.id   AF-A0A8C0LIM2-F1
#
_cell.length_a   1.000
_cell.length_b   1.000
_cell.length_c   1.000
_cell.angle_alpha   90.00
_cell.angle_beta   90.00
_cell.angle_gamma   90.00
#
_symmetry.space_group_name_H-M   'P 1'
#
loop_
_entity.id
_entity.type
_entity.pdbx_description
1 polymer ?
#
loop_
_entity_poly.entity_id
_entity_poly.type
_entity_poly.pdbx_seq_one_letter_code
_entity_poly.pdbx_strand_id
1 'polypeptide(L)'
;EDSNLVVGEKRAVFRELIAILEKINTESTESDTARYVTSKILHLAQSQEKTRREMTAKGSTGMEVLLSTLENTKDLQTTLNILSILVELVSAGGGRRASFLVAKGGSQILLQLLMNASKESPLNEELMVQIHSILAKIGPKDKKFGVKARINGALNITLNLVKQNLQNPRLVLPCLQLLRVYSANSVNSVSLGKNGVVELLFKIIGPFSKKNSGLMKKYKIVKLKNSNHLI
;
A
#
# COMPACT_ATOMS: atom_id res chain seq x y z
N GLU A 1 11.33 -21.12 31.62
CA GLU A 1 10.91 -19.80 32.14
C GLU A 1 11.60 -18.62 31.46
N ASP A 2 12.84 -18.79 30.97
CA ASP A 2 13.60 -17.74 30.27
C ASP A 2 12.97 -17.16 28.99
N SER A 3 12.25 -17.98 28.23
CA SER A 3 11.60 -17.51 26.99
C SER A 3 10.48 -16.49 27.25
N ASN A 4 9.80 -16.56 28.40
CA ASN A 4 8.74 -15.62 28.75
C ASN A 4 9.30 -14.29 29.30
N LEU A 5 10.44 -14.31 29.99
CA LEU A 5 11.16 -13.13 30.47
C LEU A 5 11.72 -12.29 29.31
N VAL A 6 12.45 -12.93 28.39
CA VAL A 6 12.99 -12.26 27.17
C VAL A 6 11.87 -11.68 26.31
N VAL A 7 10.72 -12.34 26.29
CA VAL A 7 9.54 -11.90 25.57
C VAL A 7 8.83 -10.73 26.27
N GLY A 8 8.86 -10.66 27.61
CA GLY A 8 8.33 -9.52 28.38
C GLY A 8 9.15 -8.25 28.18
N GLU A 9 10.48 -8.40 28.18
CA GLU A 9 11.44 -7.32 27.97
C GLU A 9 11.26 -6.66 26.59
N LYS A 10 11.11 -7.46 25.53
CA LYS A 10 10.87 -6.95 24.17
C LYS A 10 9.59 -6.13 24.01
N ARG A 11 8.55 -6.39 24.82
CA ARG A 11 7.32 -5.59 24.84
C ARG A 11 7.52 -4.23 25.51
N ALA A 12 8.29 -4.22 26.60
CA ALA A 12 8.67 -2.97 27.25
C ALA A 12 9.44 -2.09 26.26
N VAL A 13 10.42 -2.67 25.54
CA VAL A 13 11.20 -1.97 24.51
C VAL A 13 10.31 -1.41 23.39
N PHE A 14 9.36 -2.19 22.86
CA PHE A 14 8.45 -1.68 21.83
C PHE A 14 7.62 -0.48 22.33
N ARG A 15 7.06 -0.57 23.54
CA ARG A 15 6.25 0.52 24.10
C ARG A 15 7.07 1.76 24.40
N GLU A 16 8.29 1.59 24.88
CA GLU A 16 9.25 2.69 25.08
C GLU A 16 9.58 3.38 23.75
N LEU A 17 9.87 2.63 22.69
CA LEU A 17 10.13 3.19 21.35
C LEU A 17 8.93 3.97 20.81
N ILE A 18 7.70 3.48 21.03
CA ILE A 18 6.48 4.22 20.64
C ILE A 18 6.34 5.50 21.44
N ALA A 19 6.58 5.48 22.76
CA ALA A 19 6.51 6.67 23.60
C ALA A 19 7.56 7.73 23.20
N ILE A 20 8.78 7.29 22.86
CA ILE A 20 9.82 8.19 22.33
C ILE A 20 9.36 8.80 21.00
N LEU A 21 8.81 8.00 20.08
CA LEU A 21 8.33 8.50 18.80
C LEU A 21 7.15 9.47 18.96
N GLU A 22 6.27 9.21 19.92
CA GLU A 22 5.15 10.10 20.26
C GLU A 22 5.65 11.46 20.77
N LYS A 23 6.68 11.46 21.63
CA LYS A 23 7.34 12.69 22.09
C LYS A 23 7.96 13.48 20.92
N ILE A 24 8.64 12.80 19.99
CA ILE A 24 9.21 13.42 18.78
C ILE A 24 8.11 14.05 17.90
N ASN A 25 6.93 13.44 17.82
CA ASN A 25 5.82 14.03 17.05
C ASN A 25 5.31 15.34 17.66
N THR A 26 5.44 15.52 18.98
CA THR A 26 5.02 16.75 19.68
C THR A 26 6.11 17.80 19.77
N GLU A 27 7.38 17.38 19.83
CA GLU A 27 8.53 18.24 20.01
C GLU A 27 9.23 18.39 18.65
N SER A 28 9.04 19.54 18.01
CA SER A 28 9.72 19.90 16.76
C SER A 28 11.23 19.62 16.86
N THR A 29 11.74 18.83 15.91
CA THR A 29 13.14 18.60 15.52
C THR A 29 14.01 17.63 16.31
N GLU A 30 14.03 16.35 15.90
CA GLU A 30 15.25 15.50 15.79
C GLU A 30 15.07 14.42 14.69
N SER A 31 15.49 14.71 13.45
CA SER A 31 15.35 13.76 12.31
C SER A 31 16.11 12.45 12.55
N ASP A 32 17.31 12.51 13.15
CA ASP A 32 18.15 11.33 13.38
C ASP A 32 17.58 10.39 14.43
N THR A 33 17.00 10.94 15.51
CA THR A 33 16.32 10.15 16.54
C THR A 33 15.07 9.48 15.96
N ALA A 34 14.29 10.19 15.13
CA ALA A 34 13.14 9.59 14.44
C ALA A 34 13.55 8.42 13.52
N ARG A 35 14.63 8.59 12.74
CA ARG A 35 15.19 7.51 11.89
C ARG A 35 15.61 6.31 12.72
N TYR A 36 16.34 6.54 13.82
CA TYR A 36 16.81 5.49 14.71
C TYR A 36 15.64 4.72 15.33
N VAL A 37 14.67 5.43 15.91
CA VAL A 37 13.51 4.83 16.59
C VAL A 37 12.66 4.03 15.60
N THR A 38 12.33 4.62 14.44
CA THR A 38 11.53 3.92 13.42
C THR A 38 12.26 2.70 12.83
N SER A 39 13.59 2.76 12.68
CA SER A 39 14.40 1.61 12.25
C SER A 39 14.37 0.47 13.28
N LYS A 40 14.48 0.78 14.58
CA LYS A 40 14.34 -0.22 15.65
C LYS A 40 12.94 -0.84 15.70
N ILE A 41 11.90 -0.03 15.55
CA ILE A 41 10.52 -0.53 15.47
C ILE A 41 10.35 -1.44 14.25
N LEU A 42 10.91 -1.07 13.09
CA LEU A 42 10.87 -1.90 11.89
C LEU A 42 11.53 -3.26 12.11
N HIS A 43 12.74 -3.28 12.68
CA HIS A 43 13.44 -4.52 12.99
C HIS A 43 12.61 -5.43 13.91
N LEU A 44 11.96 -4.87 14.94
CA LEU A 44 11.06 -5.62 15.81
C LEU A 44 9.82 -6.10 15.05
N ALA A 45 9.23 -5.28 14.18
CA ALA A 45 8.06 -5.63 13.40
C ALA A 45 8.35 -6.76 12.39
N GLN A 46 9.54 -6.81 11.80
CA GLN A 46 9.97 -7.87 10.89
C GLN A 46 10.21 -9.20 11.62
N SER A 47 10.91 -9.14 12.76
CA SER A 47 11.33 -10.33 13.49
C SER A 47 10.28 -10.91 14.46
N GLN A 48 9.30 -10.12 14.90
CA GLN A 48 8.39 -10.49 16.00
C GLN A 48 6.91 -10.31 15.62
N GLU A 49 6.18 -11.42 15.45
CA GLU A 49 4.73 -11.40 15.28
C GLU A 49 4.00 -10.78 16.49
N LYS A 50 4.58 -10.92 17.68
CA LYS A 50 4.04 -10.35 18.91
C LYS A 50 4.04 -8.83 18.88
N THR A 51 5.09 -8.20 18.37
CA THR A 51 5.17 -6.74 18.16
C THR A 51 4.08 -6.28 17.18
N ARG A 52 3.88 -7.00 16.08
CA ARG A 52 2.80 -6.69 15.12
C ARG A 52 1.40 -6.82 15.73
N ARG A 53 1.20 -7.76 16.66
CA ARG A 53 -0.07 -7.88 17.42
C ARG A 53 -0.24 -6.72 18.39
N GLU A 54 0.82 -6.35 19.09
CA GLU A 54 0.79 -5.26 20.08
C GLU A 54 0.50 -3.89 19.45
N MET A 55 1.04 -3.64 18.26
CA MET A 55 0.75 -2.43 17.49
C MET A 55 -0.73 -2.28 17.09
N THR A 56 -1.47 -3.39 17.05
CA THR A 56 -2.91 -3.41 16.71
C THR A 56 -3.78 -3.88 17.88
N ALA A 57 -3.21 -3.93 19.09
CA ALA A 57 -3.93 -4.31 20.29
C ALA A 57 -4.86 -3.19 20.77
N LYS A 58 -5.95 -3.56 21.43
CA LYS A 58 -6.87 -2.59 22.04
C LYS A 58 -6.12 -1.76 23.08
N GLY A 59 -6.21 -0.43 22.99
CA GLY A 59 -5.53 0.52 23.88
C GLY A 59 -4.08 0.84 23.49
N SER A 60 -3.54 0.23 22.44
CA SER A 60 -2.25 0.63 21.87
C SER A 60 -2.40 1.90 21.05
N THR A 61 -1.48 2.85 21.23
CA THR A 61 -1.37 4.08 20.42
C THR A 61 -0.42 3.92 19.23
N GLY A 62 0.22 2.76 19.09
CA GLY A 62 1.34 2.58 18.17
C GLY A 62 0.99 2.84 16.70
N MET A 63 -0.24 2.52 16.26
CA MET A 63 -0.67 2.82 14.89
C MET A 63 -0.88 4.31 14.68
N GLU A 64 -1.53 4.98 15.62
CA GLU A 64 -1.78 6.42 15.61
C GLU A 64 -0.49 7.22 15.60
N VAL A 65 0.48 6.83 16.45
CA VAL A 65 1.80 7.47 16.51
C VAL A 65 2.51 7.31 15.16
N LEU A 66 2.55 6.12 14.57
CA LEU A 66 3.17 5.90 13.26
C LEU A 66 2.51 6.72 12.15
N LEU A 67 1.18 6.79 12.12
CA LEU A 67 0.43 7.56 11.14
C LEU A 67 0.65 9.07 11.31
N SER A 68 0.67 9.55 12.55
CA SER A 68 0.98 10.94 12.88
C SER A 68 2.42 11.27 12.47
N THR A 69 3.41 10.41 12.73
CA THR A 69 4.78 10.62 12.27
C THR A 69 4.83 10.67 10.75
N LEU A 70 4.13 9.75 10.06
CA LEU A 70 4.11 9.68 8.60
C LEU A 70 3.49 10.93 7.96
N GLU A 71 2.47 11.50 8.59
CA GLU A 71 1.80 12.71 8.10
C GLU A 71 2.66 13.97 8.28
N ASN A 72 3.50 14.02 9.30
CA ASN A 72 4.25 15.21 9.67
C ASN A 72 5.73 15.20 9.25
N THR A 73 6.31 14.02 9.01
CA THR A 73 7.72 13.91 8.64
C THR A 73 7.97 14.34 7.19
N LYS A 74 9.09 15.04 6.97
CA LYS A 74 9.67 15.28 5.63
C LYS A 74 10.89 14.40 5.37
N ASP A 75 11.25 13.57 6.34
CA ASP A 75 12.41 12.70 6.23
C ASP A 75 12.06 11.42 5.47
N LEU A 76 12.73 11.20 4.35
CA LEU A 76 12.49 10.06 3.47
C LEU A 76 12.76 8.73 4.17
N GLN A 77 13.83 8.62 4.96
CA GLN A 77 14.18 7.36 5.61
C GLN A 77 13.16 6.98 6.69
N THR A 78 12.72 7.96 7.48
CA THR A 78 11.62 7.79 8.46
C THR A 78 10.34 7.35 7.75
N THR A 79 10.01 7.98 6.61
CA THR A 79 8.86 7.60 5.78
C THR A 79 8.95 6.15 5.32
N LEU A 80 10.09 5.74 4.75
CA LEU A 80 10.32 4.37 4.27
C LEU A 80 10.28 3.34 5.41
N ASN A 81 10.83 3.67 6.59
CA ASN A 81 10.78 2.81 7.75
C ASN A 81 9.32 2.55 8.18
N ILE A 82 8.50 3.61 8.27
CA ILE A 82 7.09 3.51 8.65
C ILE A 82 6.30 2.72 7.62
N LEU A 83 6.47 3.03 6.33
CA LEU A 83 5.79 2.27 5.27
C LEU A 83 6.18 0.79 5.29
N SER A 84 7.43 0.46 5.56
CA SER A 84 7.90 -0.93 5.70
C SER A 84 7.25 -1.61 6.91
N ILE A 85 7.12 -0.91 8.05
CA ILE A 85 6.37 -1.40 9.21
C ILE A 85 4.92 -1.70 8.82
N LEU A 86 4.26 -0.78 8.12
CA LEU A 86 2.87 -0.95 7.68
C LEU A 86 2.73 -2.14 6.72
N VAL A 87 3.68 -2.35 5.80
CA VAL A 87 3.73 -3.52 4.91
C VAL A 87 3.78 -4.82 5.72
N GLU A 88 4.64 -4.91 6.73
CA GLU A 88 4.74 -6.09 7.61
C GLU A 88 3.41 -6.37 8.33
N LEU A 89 2.77 -5.33 8.86
CA LEU A 89 1.48 -5.46 9.55
C LEU A 89 0.39 -6.00 8.62
N VAL A 90 0.20 -5.39 7.45
CA VAL A 90 -0.89 -5.77 6.56
C VAL A 90 -0.64 -7.10 5.84
N SER A 91 0.61 -7.55 5.76
CA SER A 91 0.98 -8.85 5.18
C SER A 91 0.76 -10.00 6.16
N ALA A 92 1.18 -9.84 7.42
CA ALA A 92 1.17 -10.93 8.41
C ALA A 92 -0.19 -11.16 9.10
N GLY A 93 -1.10 -10.16 9.13
CA GLY A 93 -2.34 -10.24 9.94
C GLY A 93 -3.64 -10.35 9.16
N GLY A 94 -3.57 -10.59 7.86
CA GLY A 94 -4.74 -10.69 6.98
C GLY A 94 -5.65 -9.46 7.03
N GLY A 95 -6.95 -9.67 6.77
CA GLY A 95 -7.92 -8.58 6.63
C GLY A 95 -8.16 -7.74 7.90
N ARG A 96 -7.85 -8.28 9.09
CA ARG A 96 -8.10 -7.58 10.37
C ARG A 96 -7.18 -6.38 10.55
N ARG A 97 -5.86 -6.56 10.35
CA ARG A 97 -4.88 -5.46 10.48
C ARG A 97 -5.08 -4.39 9.42
N ALA A 98 -5.43 -4.79 8.20
CA ALA A 98 -5.83 -3.86 7.15
C ALA A 98 -7.06 -3.03 7.56
N SER A 99 -8.08 -3.65 8.16
CA SER A 99 -9.27 -2.94 8.65
C SER A 99 -8.95 -2.00 9.80
N PHE A 100 -8.03 -2.39 10.69
CA PHE A 100 -7.57 -1.54 11.78
C PHE A 100 -6.83 -0.29 11.25
N LEU A 101 -5.92 -0.45 10.29
CA LEU A 101 -5.24 0.67 9.64
C LEU A 101 -6.23 1.63 8.96
N VAL A 102 -7.27 1.10 8.31
CA VAL A 102 -8.36 1.92 7.75
C VAL A 102 -9.12 2.67 8.85
N ALA A 103 -9.45 2.01 9.96
CA ALA A 103 -10.17 2.62 11.08
C ALA A 103 -9.40 3.76 11.74
N LYS A 104 -8.06 3.76 11.64
CA LYS A 104 -7.18 4.85 12.10
C LYS A 104 -6.90 5.92 11.04
N GLY A 105 -7.58 5.88 9.89
CA GLY A 105 -7.44 6.89 8.84
C GLY A 105 -6.31 6.65 7.85
N GLY A 106 -5.60 5.52 7.94
CA GLY A 106 -4.41 5.25 7.14
C GLY A 106 -4.63 5.32 5.62
N SER A 107 -5.83 5.03 5.12
CA SER A 107 -6.13 5.18 3.68
C SER A 107 -6.04 6.63 3.20
N GLN A 108 -6.53 7.60 3.97
CA GLN A 108 -6.49 9.01 3.59
C GLN A 108 -5.06 9.54 3.65
N ILE A 109 -4.32 9.22 4.71
CA ILE A 109 -2.91 9.63 4.89
C ILE A 109 -2.04 9.07 3.75
N LEU A 110 -2.19 7.79 3.41
CA LEU A 110 -1.42 7.16 2.33
C LEU A 110 -1.78 7.69 0.94
N LEU A 111 -3.05 8.05 0.70
CA LEU A 111 -3.47 8.67 -0.56
C LEU A 111 -2.92 10.10 -0.70
N GLN A 112 -2.89 10.85 0.41
CA GLN A 112 -2.28 12.18 0.43
C GLN A 112 -0.75 12.08 0.22
N LEU A 113 -0.09 11.12 0.87
CA LEU A 113 1.33 10.84 0.69
C LEU A 113 1.65 10.46 -0.76
N LEU A 114 0.81 9.63 -1.40
CA LEU A 114 0.96 9.30 -2.82
C LEU A 114 0.91 10.56 -3.70
N MET A 115 -0.04 11.45 -3.44
CA MET A 115 -0.19 12.69 -4.19
C MET A 115 1.04 13.59 -4.00
N ASN A 116 1.53 13.74 -2.78
CA ASN A 116 2.71 14.54 -2.48
C ASN A 116 3.96 13.95 -3.16
N ALA A 117 4.21 12.65 -2.98
CA ALA A 117 5.36 11.97 -3.56
C ALA A 117 5.33 11.98 -5.10
N SER A 118 4.15 12.03 -5.72
CA SER A 118 4.02 12.10 -7.19
C SER A 118 4.49 13.41 -7.81
N LYS A 119 4.68 14.45 -6.99
CA LYS A 119 5.19 15.77 -7.42
C LYS A 119 6.71 15.87 -7.36
N GLU A 120 7.38 14.89 -6.74
CA GLU A 120 8.83 14.88 -6.63
C GLU A 120 9.50 14.47 -7.94
N SER A 121 10.68 15.04 -8.21
CA SER A 121 11.49 14.72 -9.37
C SER A 121 12.96 14.65 -8.96
N PRO A 122 13.62 13.47 -9.06
CA PRO A 122 13.10 12.21 -9.56
C PRO A 122 12.12 11.54 -8.57
N LEU A 123 11.22 10.69 -9.10
CA LEU A 123 10.33 9.88 -8.27
C LEU A 123 11.13 8.81 -7.52
N ASN A 124 10.88 8.68 -6.21
CA ASN A 124 11.45 7.58 -5.44
C ASN A 124 10.67 6.28 -5.71
N GLU A 125 11.29 5.33 -6.40
CA GLU A 125 10.65 4.07 -6.78
C GLU A 125 10.23 3.23 -5.57
N GLU A 126 11.09 3.12 -4.56
CA GLU A 126 10.80 2.32 -3.37
C GLU A 126 9.59 2.88 -2.61
N LEU A 127 9.53 4.20 -2.45
CA LEU A 127 8.41 4.91 -1.86
C LEU A 127 7.11 4.60 -2.63
N MET A 128 7.14 4.67 -3.96
CA MET A 128 5.99 4.36 -4.81
C MET A 128 5.54 2.90 -4.65
N VAL A 129 6.48 1.95 -4.66
CA VAL A 129 6.19 0.53 -4.47
C VAL A 129 5.49 0.28 -3.13
N GLN A 130 6.01 0.85 -2.04
CA GLN A 130 5.47 0.62 -0.70
C GLN A 130 4.08 1.25 -0.53
N ILE A 131 3.89 2.50 -0.95
CA ILE A 131 2.58 3.19 -0.87
C ILE A 131 1.52 2.40 -1.65
N HIS A 132 1.80 2.02 -2.90
CA HIS A 132 0.85 1.26 -3.73
C HIS A 132 0.56 -0.12 -3.13
N SER A 133 1.57 -0.80 -2.59
CA SER A 133 1.42 -2.12 -1.97
C SER A 133 0.49 -2.08 -0.76
N ILE A 134 0.60 -1.06 0.09
CA ILE A 134 -0.27 -0.91 1.26
C ILE A 134 -1.68 -0.54 0.80
N LEU A 135 -1.83 0.48 -0.06
CA LEU A 135 -3.13 0.92 -0.58
C LEU A 135 -3.90 -0.21 -1.26
N ALA A 136 -3.24 -1.06 -2.06
CA ALA A 136 -3.86 -2.21 -2.71
C ALA A 136 -4.39 -3.24 -1.69
N LYS A 137 -3.73 -3.40 -0.55
CA LYS A 137 -4.14 -4.33 0.52
C LYS A 137 -5.27 -3.76 1.38
N ILE A 138 -5.22 -2.47 1.72
CA ILE A 138 -6.20 -1.86 2.62
C ILE A 138 -7.43 -1.30 1.92
N GLY A 139 -7.32 -0.92 0.65
CA GLY A 139 -8.42 -0.30 -0.09
C GLY A 139 -9.71 -1.14 -0.11
N PRO A 140 -9.66 -2.47 -0.28
CA PRO A 140 -10.85 -3.32 -0.16
C PRO A 140 -11.53 -3.32 1.22
N LYS A 141 -10.86 -2.81 2.27
CA LYS A 141 -11.42 -2.69 3.63
C LYS A 141 -12.01 -1.31 3.92
N ASP A 142 -11.81 -0.34 3.04
CA ASP A 142 -12.35 1.02 3.18
C ASP A 142 -13.54 1.23 2.24
N LYS A 143 -14.75 1.29 2.80
CA LYS A 143 -15.99 1.50 2.04
C LYS A 143 -16.00 2.79 1.22
N LYS A 144 -15.24 3.81 1.64
CA LYS A 144 -15.15 5.12 0.98
C LYS A 144 -13.89 5.24 0.12
N PHE A 145 -13.13 4.16 -0.07
CA PHE A 145 -11.83 4.20 -0.75
C PHE A 145 -11.90 4.82 -2.14
N GLY A 146 -12.88 4.40 -2.95
CA GLY A 146 -13.02 4.90 -4.33
C GLY A 146 -13.24 6.41 -4.39
N VAL A 147 -14.01 6.97 -3.44
CA VAL A 147 -14.24 8.43 -3.35
C VAL A 147 -12.97 9.14 -2.89
N LYS A 148 -12.31 8.65 -1.84
CA LYS A 148 -11.04 9.22 -1.35
C LYS A 148 -9.97 9.22 -2.45
N ALA A 149 -9.80 8.11 -3.15
CA ALA A 149 -8.81 7.98 -4.22
C ALA A 149 -9.05 8.99 -5.36
N ARG A 150 -10.31 9.25 -5.70
CA ARG A 150 -10.67 10.24 -6.72
C ARG A 150 -10.38 11.67 -6.25
N ILE A 151 -10.76 12.02 -5.03
CA ILE A 151 -10.51 13.36 -4.46
C ILE A 151 -9.00 13.66 -4.41
N ASN A 152 -8.18 12.67 -4.06
CA ASN A 152 -6.71 12.82 -4.02
C ASN A 152 -6.03 12.72 -5.40
N GLY A 153 -6.79 12.54 -6.50
CA GLY A 153 -6.21 12.39 -7.85
C GLY A 153 -5.42 11.10 -8.08
N ALA A 154 -5.51 10.12 -7.17
CA ALA A 154 -4.63 8.95 -7.11
C ALA A 154 -4.76 8.01 -8.32
N LEU A 155 -5.93 7.98 -8.98
CA LEU A 155 -6.16 7.13 -10.15
C LEU A 155 -5.19 7.43 -11.29
N ASN A 156 -5.02 8.72 -11.62
CA ASN A 156 -4.18 9.16 -12.73
C ASN A 156 -2.70 8.98 -12.41
N ILE A 157 -2.31 9.24 -11.15
CA ILE A 157 -0.94 8.99 -10.66
C ILE A 157 -0.57 7.52 -10.88
N THR A 158 -1.37 6.59 -10.36
CA THR A 158 -1.12 5.16 -10.52
C THR A 158 -1.13 4.72 -11.98
N LEU A 159 -2.07 5.23 -12.79
CA LEU A 159 -2.16 4.88 -14.21
C LEU A 159 -0.92 5.33 -15.00
N ASN A 160 -0.44 6.55 -14.76
CA ASN A 160 0.73 7.10 -15.44
C ASN A 160 2.01 6.37 -15.04
N LEU A 161 2.15 5.99 -13.76
CA LEU A 161 3.27 5.15 -13.31
C LEU A 161 3.35 3.84 -14.10
N VAL A 162 2.22 3.16 -14.33
CA VAL A 162 2.20 1.93 -15.13
C VAL A 162 2.58 2.22 -16.59
N LYS A 163 2.05 3.29 -17.19
CA LYS A 163 2.34 3.67 -18.58
C LYS A 163 3.83 3.91 -18.81
N GLN A 164 4.50 4.57 -17.86
CA GLN A 164 5.90 4.97 -17.96
C GLN A 164 6.88 3.85 -17.58
N ASN A 165 6.45 2.88 -16.77
CA ASN A 165 7.35 1.89 -16.15
C ASN A 165 7.01 0.44 -16.53
N LEU A 166 6.49 0.20 -17.75
CA LEU A 166 6.03 -1.13 -18.19
C LEU A 166 7.08 -2.26 -18.07
N GLN A 167 8.37 -1.93 -18.10
CA GLN A 167 9.47 -2.90 -17.96
C GLN A 167 9.89 -3.14 -16.50
N ASN A 168 9.28 -2.44 -15.53
CA ASN A 168 9.56 -2.59 -14.11
C ASN A 168 8.42 -3.33 -13.41
N PRO A 169 8.48 -4.68 -13.34
CA PRO A 169 7.42 -5.47 -12.71
C PRO A 169 7.28 -5.20 -11.21
N ARG A 170 8.36 -4.80 -10.52
CA ARG A 170 8.34 -4.50 -9.07
C ARG A 170 7.41 -3.32 -8.78
N LEU A 171 7.44 -2.28 -9.62
CA LEU A 171 6.54 -1.13 -9.51
C LEU A 171 5.17 -1.37 -10.14
N VAL A 172 5.12 -2.00 -11.32
CA VAL A 172 3.86 -2.19 -12.06
C VAL A 172 2.89 -3.10 -11.32
N LEU A 173 3.35 -4.18 -10.68
CA LEU A 173 2.47 -5.14 -10.01
C LEU A 173 1.58 -4.50 -8.92
N PRO A 174 2.12 -3.79 -7.91
CA PRO A 174 1.28 -3.14 -6.91
C PRO A 174 0.41 -2.03 -7.51
N CYS A 175 0.86 -1.34 -8.57
CA CYS A 175 0.04 -0.37 -9.28
C CYS A 175 -1.19 -1.02 -9.94
N LEU A 176 -1.02 -2.16 -10.62
CA LEU A 176 -2.12 -2.92 -11.23
C LEU A 176 -3.09 -3.45 -10.18
N GLN A 177 -2.58 -3.94 -9.05
CA GLN A 177 -3.40 -4.37 -7.93
C GLN A 177 -4.25 -3.21 -7.40
N LEU A 178 -3.69 -2.00 -7.31
CA LEU A 178 -4.40 -0.82 -6.86
C LEU A 178 -5.41 -0.30 -7.90
N LEU A 179 -5.08 -0.32 -9.19
CA LEU A 179 -6.04 -0.03 -10.27
C LEU A 179 -7.26 -0.96 -10.23
N ARG A 180 -7.06 -2.24 -9.92
CA ARG A 180 -8.17 -3.19 -9.68
C ARG A 180 -9.06 -2.74 -8.52
N VAL A 181 -8.46 -2.28 -7.41
CA VAL A 181 -9.23 -1.77 -6.26
C VAL A 181 -10.01 -0.51 -6.62
N TYR A 182 -9.42 0.43 -7.34
CA TYR A 182 -10.13 1.63 -7.81
C TYR A 182 -11.33 1.26 -8.70
N SER A 183 -11.17 0.26 -9.56
CA SER A 183 -12.18 -0.19 -10.52
C SER A 183 -13.39 -0.87 -9.87
N ALA A 184 -13.33 -1.23 -8.59
CA ALA A 184 -14.49 -1.73 -7.86
C ALA A 184 -15.58 -0.65 -7.65
N ASN A 185 -15.25 0.63 -7.83
CA ASN A 185 -16.22 1.72 -7.87
C ASN A 185 -16.59 2.07 -9.32
N SER A 186 -17.89 2.11 -9.65
CA SER A 186 -18.39 2.31 -11.03
C SER A 186 -17.97 3.64 -11.66
N VAL A 187 -17.95 4.74 -10.89
CA VAL A 187 -17.50 6.04 -11.40
C VAL A 187 -16.02 5.99 -11.75
N ASN A 188 -15.22 5.34 -10.91
CA ASN A 188 -13.79 5.20 -11.12
C ASN A 188 -13.48 4.27 -12.30
N SER A 189 -14.22 3.16 -12.48
CA SER A 189 -14.00 2.25 -13.62
C SER A 189 -14.28 2.93 -14.96
N VAL A 190 -15.35 3.73 -15.06
CA VAL A 190 -15.64 4.56 -16.25
C VAL A 190 -14.51 5.56 -16.50
N SER A 191 -14.05 6.25 -15.47
CA SER A 191 -12.94 7.21 -15.57
C SER A 191 -11.65 6.55 -16.05
N LEU A 192 -11.26 5.40 -15.48
CA LEU A 192 -10.08 4.65 -15.90
C LEU A 192 -10.20 4.14 -17.35
N GLY A 193 -11.39 3.69 -17.75
CA GLY A 193 -11.69 3.30 -19.13
C GLY A 193 -11.43 4.43 -20.12
N LYS A 194 -11.95 5.63 -19.84
CA LYS A 194 -11.71 6.84 -20.64
C LYS A 194 -10.23 7.25 -20.68
N ASN A 195 -9.45 6.93 -19.65
CA ASN A 195 -8.01 7.24 -19.58
C ASN A 195 -7.10 6.15 -20.18
N GLY A 196 -7.68 5.17 -20.88
CA GLY A 196 -6.93 4.17 -21.66
C GLY A 196 -6.41 2.97 -20.87
N VAL A 197 -7.00 2.66 -19.70
CA VAL A 197 -6.57 1.49 -18.90
C VAL A 197 -6.73 0.17 -19.68
N VAL A 198 -7.75 0.06 -20.55
CA VAL A 198 -8.01 -1.17 -21.32
C VAL A 198 -6.90 -1.44 -22.32
N GLU A 199 -6.49 -0.42 -23.08
CA GLU A 199 -5.36 -0.51 -24.01
C GLU A 199 -4.07 -0.85 -23.28
N LEU A 200 -3.83 -0.21 -22.14
CA LEU A 200 -2.67 -0.49 -21.29
C LEU A 200 -2.62 -1.96 -20.83
N LEU A 201 -3.76 -2.54 -20.41
CA LEU A 201 -3.84 -3.94 -20.04
C LEU A 201 -3.53 -4.87 -21.22
N PHE A 202 -4.01 -4.55 -22.43
CA PHE A 202 -3.65 -5.31 -23.63
C PHE A 202 -2.14 -5.27 -23.91
N LYS A 203 -1.50 -4.11 -23.72
CA LYS A 203 -0.05 -3.96 -23.87
C LYS A 203 0.74 -4.80 -22.86
N ILE A 204 0.25 -4.89 -21.62
CA ILE A 204 0.87 -5.69 -20.56
C ILE A 204 0.67 -7.19 -20.78
N ILE A 205 -0.53 -7.63 -21.19
CA ILE A 205 -0.87 -9.04 -21.38
C ILE A 205 -0.34 -9.59 -22.71
N GLY A 206 -0.26 -8.76 -23.75
CA GLY A 206 0.13 -9.13 -25.11
C GLY A 206 1.38 -10.02 -25.20
N PRO A 207 2.50 -9.67 -24.52
CA PRO A 207 3.71 -10.50 -24.47
C PRO A 207 3.48 -11.92 -23.92
N PHE A 208 2.55 -12.10 -22.99
CA PHE A 208 2.23 -13.39 -22.36
C PHE A 208 1.20 -14.21 -23.14
N SER A 209 0.43 -13.57 -24.03
CA SER A 209 -0.61 -14.21 -24.83
C SER A 209 -0.06 -15.14 -25.92
N LYS A 210 1.10 -14.82 -26.50
CA LYS A 210 1.74 -15.65 -27.57
C LYS A 210 2.37 -16.94 -27.03
N LYS A 211 2.86 -16.96 -25.78
CA LYS A 211 3.43 -18.16 -25.13
C LYS A 211 2.36 -19.13 -24.57
N ASN A 212 1.09 -18.72 -24.52
CA ASN A 212 -0.05 -19.52 -24.04
C ASN A 212 -1.14 -19.69 -25.13
N SER A 213 -0.73 -19.85 -26.38
CA SER A 213 -1.62 -19.94 -27.56
C SER A 213 -2.66 -21.09 -27.51
N GLY A 214 -2.55 -22.03 -26.57
CA GLY A 214 -3.56 -23.06 -26.30
C GLY A 214 -4.87 -22.53 -25.68
N LEU A 215 -4.81 -21.48 -24.83
CA LEU A 215 -6.01 -20.94 -24.15
C LEU A 215 -6.82 -19.97 -25.01
N MET A 216 -6.17 -19.21 -25.90
CA MET A 216 -6.81 -18.18 -26.73
C MET A 216 -7.70 -18.77 -27.83
N LYS A 217 -7.44 -20.01 -28.29
CA LYS A 217 -8.31 -20.69 -29.26
C LYS A 217 -9.72 -20.96 -28.71
N LYS A 218 -9.88 -21.22 -27.40
CA LYS A 218 -11.19 -21.46 -26.78
C LYS A 218 -12.11 -20.22 -26.82
N TYR A 219 -11.58 -19.02 -26.57
CA TYR A 219 -12.39 -17.80 -26.56
C TYR A 219 -12.76 -17.27 -27.95
N LYS A 220 -11.93 -17.53 -28.98
CA LYS A 220 -12.28 -17.23 -30.38
C LYS A 220 -13.40 -18.16 -30.89
N ILE A 221 -13.43 -19.42 -30.47
CA ILE A 221 -14.49 -20.37 -30.86
C ILE A 221 -15.84 -20.02 -30.21
N VAL A 222 -15.86 -19.55 -28.96
CA VAL A 222 -17.11 -19.14 -28.29
C VAL A 222 -17.72 -17.89 -28.93
N LYS A 223 -16.90 -16.94 -29.40
CA LYS A 223 -17.40 -15.74 -30.09
C LYS A 223 -17.89 -16.02 -31.52
N LEU A 224 -17.35 -17.04 -32.21
CA LEU A 224 -17.82 -17.45 -33.54
C LEU A 224 -19.05 -18.36 -33.50
N LYS A 225 -19.27 -19.11 -32.41
CA LYS A 225 -20.50 -19.90 -32.24
C LYS A 225 -21.73 -19.07 -31.85
N ASN A 226 -21.55 -17.95 -31.14
CA ASN A 226 -22.67 -17.08 -30.75
C ASN A 226 -23.02 -15.98 -31.78
N SER A 227 -22.28 -15.89 -32.89
CA SER A 227 -22.58 -14.94 -33.98
C SER A 227 -23.22 -15.60 -35.21
N ASN A 228 -23.42 -16.93 -35.21
CA ASN A 228 -24.05 -17.68 -36.32
C ASN A 228 -25.50 -18.10 -36.01
N HIS A 229 -26.26 -17.31 -35.25
CA HIS A 229 -27.70 -17.52 -35.03
C HIS A 229 -28.57 -16.29 -35.31
N LEU A 230 -28.07 -15.39 -36.16
CA LEU A 230 -28.82 -14.28 -36.75
C LEU A 230 -28.59 -14.27 -38.27
N ILE A 231 -29.01 -15.35 -38.93
CA ILE A 231 -29.61 -15.34 -40.28
C ILE A 231 -30.76 -16.35 -40.22
#